data_AF-A0A1I5EX36-F1
#
_entry.id   AF-A0A1I5EX36-F1
#
_cell.length_a   1.000
_cell.length_b   1.000
_cell.length_c   1.000
_cell.angle_alpha   90.00
_cell.angle_beta   90.00
_cell.angle_gamma   90.00
#
_symmetry.space_group_name_H-M   'P 1'
#
loop_
_entity.id
_entity.type
_entity.pdbx_description
1 polymer ?
#
loop_
_entity_poly.entity_id
_entity_poly.type
_entity_poly.pdbx_seq_one_letter_code
_entity_poly.pdbx_strand_id
1 'polypeptide(L)'
;MKRMDSNDIRSGHLACSLILITSLLLILFCHCYKRSYAMAFEAAEAETVGEEITFENTVILSSLVECTSVTIEDDNVVLAGPEVLEENLAEFEEEIQEEEIQEEVEKTEYDIPSSFVNPETGNTVSYKGGKTLERSSKITYGDSGVINDLAEPDQDGFMMLDDRYLVAVGSRFNTVPGQYLDLVLENGVVIKCMMGDAKADVDTDSTNTFTYRSRCCSEFIIDKHTIRSDIYERGNASLKYPSWDSPVVEIIVYDDYHCIDTI
;
A
#
# COMPACT_ATOMS: atom_id res chain seq x y z
N MET A 1 -20.33 -37.04 51.75
CA MET A 1 -19.93 -35.70 51.26
C MET A 1 -18.50 -35.44 51.67
N LYS A 2 -17.55 -35.36 50.72
CA LYS A 2 -16.20 -34.86 51.03
C LYS A 2 -16.30 -33.36 51.33
N ARG A 3 -15.79 -32.94 52.49
CA ARG A 3 -15.76 -31.54 52.91
C ARG A 3 -14.63 -30.85 52.12
N MET A 4 -14.96 -29.85 51.31
CA MET A 4 -13.96 -29.07 50.58
C MET A 4 -13.06 -28.35 51.59
N ASP A 5 -11.74 -28.49 51.45
CA ASP A 5 -10.76 -27.78 52.30
C ASP A 5 -10.68 -26.31 51.85
N SER A 6 -10.31 -25.40 52.76
CA SER A 6 -10.16 -23.97 52.46
C SER A 6 -9.15 -23.70 51.34
N ASN A 7 -8.21 -24.62 51.11
CA ASN A 7 -7.26 -24.58 50.00
C ASN A 7 -7.92 -24.84 48.63
N ASP A 8 -8.93 -25.73 48.56
CA ASP A 8 -9.69 -26.00 47.34
C ASP A 8 -10.53 -24.78 46.94
N ILE A 9 -11.10 -24.10 47.93
CA ILE A 9 -11.88 -22.87 47.75
C ILE A 9 -10.97 -21.74 47.23
N ARG A 10 -9.78 -21.57 47.82
CA ARG A 10 -8.78 -20.58 47.38
C ARG A 10 -8.27 -20.85 45.96
N SER A 11 -8.00 -22.11 45.61
CA SER A 11 -7.57 -22.50 44.27
C SER A 11 -8.66 -22.25 43.21
N GLY A 12 -9.92 -22.54 43.54
CA GLY A 12 -11.06 -22.24 42.67
C GLY A 12 -11.26 -20.74 42.43
N HIS A 13 -11.10 -19.90 43.46
CA HIS A 13 -11.15 -18.44 43.31
C HIS A 13 -10.01 -17.90 42.43
N LEU A 14 -8.79 -18.44 42.56
CA LEU A 14 -7.65 -18.05 41.73
C LEU A 14 -7.85 -18.45 40.27
N ALA A 15 -8.35 -19.66 40.02
CA ALA A 15 -8.65 -20.16 38.68
C ALA A 15 -9.77 -19.35 38.01
N CYS A 16 -10.84 -19.02 38.74
CA CYS A 16 -11.91 -18.16 38.24
C CYS A 16 -11.40 -16.75 37.92
N SER A 17 -10.53 -16.19 38.77
CA SER A 17 -9.91 -14.88 38.52
C SER A 17 -9.04 -14.88 37.27
N LEU A 18 -8.25 -15.94 37.04
CA LEU A 18 -7.42 -16.05 35.83
C LEU A 18 -8.27 -16.16 34.57
N ILE A 19 -9.35 -16.94 34.58
CA ILE A 19 -10.27 -17.09 33.44
C ILE A 19 -10.96 -15.76 33.12
N LEU A 20 -11.37 -15.00 34.14
CA LEU A 20 -11.98 -13.68 33.95
C LEU A 20 -10.97 -12.67 33.37
N ILE A 21 -9.73 -12.67 33.86
CA ILE A 21 -8.67 -11.78 33.36
C ILE A 21 -8.32 -12.13 31.91
N THR A 22 -8.15 -13.41 31.57
CA THR A 22 -7.84 -13.82 30.19
C THR A 22 -8.99 -13.49 29.25
N SER A 23 -10.24 -13.69 29.67
CA SER A 23 -11.42 -13.33 28.88
C SER A 23 -11.50 -11.81 28.63
N LEU A 24 -11.22 -10.99 29.66
CA LEU A 24 -11.21 -9.54 29.53
C LEU A 24 -10.10 -9.05 28.59
N LEU A 25 -8.90 -9.64 28.67
CA LEU A 25 -7.79 -9.33 27.77
C LEU A 25 -8.11 -9.72 26.32
N LEU A 26 -8.81 -10.83 26.11
CA LEU A 26 -9.24 -11.28 24.78
C LEU A 26 -10.31 -10.35 24.19
N ILE A 27 -11.26 -9.88 25.02
CA ILE A 27 -12.25 -8.88 24.61
C ILE A 27 -11.57 -7.55 24.27
N LEU A 28 -10.63 -7.08 25.09
CA LEU A 28 -9.85 -5.87 24.83
C LEU A 28 -9.03 -6.01 23.55
N PHE A 29 -8.38 -7.16 23.32
CA PHE A 29 -7.66 -7.45 22.09
C PHE A 29 -8.60 -7.42 20.88
N CYS A 30 -9.78 -8.04 20.95
CA CYS A 30 -10.79 -7.96 19.89
C CYS A 30 -11.31 -6.54 19.67
N HIS A 31 -11.42 -5.73 20.73
CA HIS A 31 -11.86 -4.34 20.63
C HIS A 31 -10.77 -3.44 20.00
N CYS A 32 -9.51 -3.63 20.38
CA CYS A 32 -8.36 -2.96 19.76
C CYS A 32 -8.19 -3.39 18.31
N TYR A 33 -8.32 -4.69 18.02
CA TYR A 33 -8.28 -5.23 16.66
C TYR A 33 -9.40 -4.62 15.81
N LYS A 34 -10.66 -4.65 16.29
CA LYS A 34 -11.77 -3.99 15.59
C LYS A 34 -11.57 -2.48 15.44
N ARG A 35 -10.97 -1.78 16.40
CA ARG A 35 -10.74 -0.33 16.29
C ARG A 35 -9.59 0.03 15.33
N SER A 36 -8.58 -0.82 15.21
CA SER A 36 -7.47 -0.63 14.27
C SER A 36 -7.85 -0.99 12.83
N TYR A 37 -8.82 -1.90 12.62
CA TYR A 37 -9.26 -2.32 11.28
C TYR A 37 -10.66 -1.82 10.88
N ALA A 38 -11.47 -1.30 11.81
CA ALA A 38 -12.64 -0.49 11.52
C ALA A 38 -12.23 0.99 11.56
N MET A 39 -11.36 1.39 10.63
CA MET A 39 -11.47 2.75 10.12
C MET A 39 -12.74 2.78 9.30
N ALA A 40 -13.62 3.73 9.64
CA ALA A 40 -14.88 3.92 8.98
C ALA A 40 -14.63 4.16 7.48
N PHE A 41 -15.20 3.31 6.64
CA PHE A 41 -15.70 3.76 5.35
C PHE A 41 -16.85 4.73 5.69
N GLU A 42 -16.51 6.01 5.86
CA GLU A 42 -17.52 7.07 5.85
C GLU A 42 -17.99 7.19 4.39
N ALA A 43 -19.05 6.44 4.08
CA ALA A 43 -19.94 6.79 3.00
C ALA A 43 -20.40 8.23 3.28
N ALA A 44 -19.93 9.17 2.48
CA ALA A 44 -20.42 10.53 2.51
C ALA A 44 -21.93 10.48 2.25
N GLU A 45 -22.72 10.73 3.29
CA GLU A 45 -24.14 11.04 3.13
C GLU A 45 -24.22 12.31 2.29
N ALA A 46 -24.66 12.17 1.03
CA ALA A 46 -24.98 13.29 0.18
C ALA A 46 -26.17 14.03 0.79
N GLU A 47 -25.87 15.11 1.52
CA GLU A 47 -26.84 16.10 1.93
C GLU A 47 -27.44 16.70 0.66
N THR A 48 -28.70 16.37 0.37
CA THR A 48 -29.45 16.92 -0.76
C THR A 48 -29.72 18.40 -0.51
N VAL A 49 -28.78 19.25 -0.88
CA VAL A 49 -29.03 20.68 -1.08
C VAL A 49 -29.67 20.80 -2.46
N GLY A 50 -30.96 21.10 -2.47
CA GLY A 50 -31.68 21.44 -3.70
C GLY A 50 -31.12 22.73 -4.28
N GLU A 51 -30.34 22.61 -5.36
CA GLU A 51 -29.92 23.74 -6.17
C GLU A 51 -30.62 23.65 -7.53
N GLU A 52 -31.48 24.64 -7.80
CA GLU A 52 -32.07 24.88 -9.12
C GLU A 52 -30.96 25.10 -10.15
N ILE A 53 -30.73 24.13 -11.03
CA ILE A 53 -29.82 24.31 -12.16
C ILE A 53 -30.58 25.03 -13.28
N THR A 54 -30.41 26.35 -13.35
CA THR A 54 -30.77 27.12 -14.53
C THR A 54 -29.79 26.85 -15.67
N PHE A 55 -30.37 26.40 -16.77
CA PHE A 55 -29.88 26.26 -18.14
C PHE A 55 -28.78 27.28 -18.52
N GLU A 56 -27.50 26.88 -18.56
CA GLU A 56 -26.44 27.31 -19.51
C GLU A 56 -25.14 26.55 -19.20
N ASN A 57 -24.81 25.48 -19.93
CA ASN A 57 -23.43 25.05 -20.18
C ASN A 57 -23.38 23.92 -21.22
N THR A 58 -23.78 24.24 -22.44
CA THR A 58 -23.74 23.34 -23.60
C THR A 58 -22.39 23.38 -24.35
N VAL A 59 -21.27 23.67 -23.68
CA VAL A 59 -20.00 24.00 -24.39
C VAL A 59 -18.79 23.13 -24.06
N ILE A 60 -18.85 22.15 -23.15
CA ILE A 60 -17.67 21.30 -22.86
C ILE A 60 -17.97 19.81 -23.01
N LEU A 61 -18.61 19.45 -24.12
CA LEU A 61 -18.69 18.06 -24.61
C LEU A 61 -18.28 17.97 -26.09
N SER A 62 -17.37 18.86 -26.52
CA SER A 62 -16.83 18.87 -27.88
C SER A 62 -15.33 18.60 -27.98
N SER A 63 -14.64 18.24 -26.88
CA SER A 63 -13.21 17.90 -26.92
C SER A 63 -12.90 16.40 -26.79
N LEU A 64 -13.93 15.54 -26.74
CA LEU A 64 -13.77 14.08 -26.62
C LEU A 64 -14.41 13.29 -27.79
N VAL A 65 -14.81 13.98 -28.87
CA VAL A 65 -15.46 13.35 -30.05
C VAL A 65 -14.69 13.65 -31.33
N GLU A 66 -13.37 13.51 -31.30
CA GLU A 66 -12.57 13.26 -32.50
C GLU A 66 -12.08 11.82 -32.47
N CYS A 67 -13.00 10.87 -32.64
CA CYS A 67 -12.81 9.60 -33.32
C CYS A 67 -14.06 8.76 -33.06
N THR A 68 -15.07 8.89 -33.92
CA THR A 68 -15.94 7.81 -34.43
C THR A 68 -17.17 8.49 -35.05
N SER A 69 -17.24 8.47 -36.38
CA SER A 69 -18.40 8.97 -37.12
C SER A 69 -19.53 7.96 -37.05
N VAL A 70 -20.63 8.29 -36.36
CA VAL A 70 -21.93 7.62 -36.56
C VAL A 70 -22.99 8.68 -36.80
N THR A 71 -23.57 8.64 -37.99
CA THR A 71 -24.72 9.45 -38.41
C THR A 71 -25.99 8.88 -37.79
N ILE A 72 -26.79 9.72 -37.13
CA ILE A 72 -28.17 9.39 -36.74
C ILE A 72 -29.11 10.33 -37.52
N GLU A 73 -29.96 9.73 -38.34
CA GLU A 73 -31.13 10.36 -38.97
C GLU A 73 -32.31 10.36 -37.97
N ASP A 74 -32.90 11.56 -37.81
CA ASP A 74 -34.31 11.93 -37.61
C ASP A 74 -35.26 11.18 -36.63
N ASP A 75 -35.90 12.04 -35.82
CA ASP A 75 -37.33 12.06 -35.46
C ASP A 75 -37.91 11.02 -34.48
N ASN A 76 -38.13 11.43 -33.23
CA ASN A 76 -39.43 11.93 -32.72
C ASN A 76 -39.47 11.85 -31.18
N VAL A 77 -39.49 13.02 -30.54
CA VAL A 77 -39.81 13.13 -29.11
C VAL A 77 -41.33 12.99 -28.95
N VAL A 78 -41.77 11.81 -28.47
CA VAL A 78 -43.13 11.65 -27.92
C VAL A 78 -43.03 11.75 -26.40
N LEU A 79 -43.55 12.85 -25.87
CA LEU A 79 -43.71 13.11 -24.44
C LEU A 79 -44.77 12.16 -23.87
N ALA A 80 -44.35 11.13 -23.13
CA ALA A 80 -45.21 10.33 -22.27
C ALA A 80 -44.89 10.65 -20.80
N GLY A 81 -45.94 10.82 -19.99
CA GLY A 81 -45.88 11.31 -18.62
C GLY A 81 -45.16 10.40 -17.62
N PRO A 82 -45.01 10.85 -16.35
CA PRO A 82 -44.02 10.37 -15.39
C PRO A 82 -44.24 8.95 -14.83
N GLU A 83 -45.25 8.22 -15.30
CA GLU A 83 -45.64 6.92 -14.74
C GLU A 83 -44.95 5.72 -15.42
N VAL A 84 -44.12 5.95 -16.45
CA VAL A 84 -43.39 4.89 -17.20
C VAL A 84 -41.89 4.87 -16.88
N LEU A 85 -41.42 5.70 -15.94
CA LEU A 85 -39.99 5.78 -15.59
C LEU A 85 -39.56 4.75 -14.54
N GLU A 86 -40.43 4.36 -13.60
CA GLU A 86 -40.02 3.48 -12.48
C GLU A 86 -39.82 2.03 -12.90
N GLU A 87 -40.61 1.48 -13.83
CA GLU A 87 -40.42 0.10 -14.30
C GLU A 87 -39.18 -0.07 -15.20
N ASN A 88 -38.79 0.98 -15.94
CA ASN A 88 -37.58 0.96 -16.76
C ASN A 88 -36.28 1.19 -15.95
N LEU A 89 -36.36 1.80 -14.78
CA LEU A 89 -35.21 1.97 -13.88
C LEU A 89 -34.87 0.66 -13.15
N ALA A 90 -35.88 -0.11 -12.73
CA ALA A 90 -35.67 -1.39 -12.07
C ALA A 90 -35.06 -2.45 -13.01
N GLU A 91 -35.47 -2.50 -14.28
CA GLU A 91 -34.84 -3.39 -15.27
C GLU A 91 -33.44 -2.90 -15.70
N PHE A 92 -33.19 -1.58 -15.70
CA PHE A 92 -31.87 -1.02 -16.00
C PHE A 92 -30.87 -1.24 -14.84
N GLU A 93 -31.34 -1.21 -13.59
CA GLU A 93 -30.52 -1.47 -12.40
C GLU A 93 -30.21 -2.97 -12.21
N GLU A 94 -31.04 -3.89 -12.71
CA GLU A 94 -30.74 -5.34 -12.70
C GLU A 94 -29.82 -5.78 -13.85
N GLU A 95 -29.71 -5.02 -14.95
CA GLU A 95 -28.83 -5.34 -16.08
C GLU A 95 -27.39 -4.80 -15.90
N ILE A 96 -27.18 -3.87 -14.96
CA ILE A 96 -25.83 -3.55 -14.45
C ILE A 96 -25.49 -4.59 -13.37
N GLN A 97 -25.43 -5.86 -13.77
CA GLN A 97 -24.53 -6.78 -13.07
C GLN A 97 -23.14 -6.21 -13.30
N GLU A 98 -22.58 -5.60 -12.25
CA GLU A 98 -21.18 -5.20 -12.15
C GLU A 98 -20.31 -6.44 -12.45
N GLU A 99 -20.02 -6.68 -13.73
CA GLU A 99 -18.74 -7.25 -14.11
C GLU A 99 -17.71 -6.23 -13.66
N GLU A 100 -17.27 -6.38 -12.41
CA GLU A 100 -16.02 -5.84 -11.91
C GLU A 100 -14.93 -6.45 -12.79
N ILE A 101 -14.67 -5.82 -13.94
CA ILE A 101 -13.53 -6.13 -14.79
C ILE A 101 -12.32 -5.77 -13.93
N GLN A 102 -11.77 -6.76 -13.23
CA GLN A 102 -10.45 -6.65 -12.63
C GLN A 102 -9.48 -6.47 -13.79
N GLU A 103 -9.17 -5.22 -14.11
CA GLU A 103 -8.14 -4.88 -15.07
C GLU A 103 -6.84 -5.48 -14.55
N GLU A 104 -6.35 -6.53 -15.23
CA GLU A 104 -5.13 -7.23 -14.85
C GLU A 104 -3.96 -6.28 -15.12
N VAL A 105 -3.54 -5.54 -14.09
CA VAL A 105 -2.40 -4.63 -14.17
C VAL A 105 -1.16 -5.44 -14.55
N GLU A 106 -0.54 -5.08 -15.68
CA GLU A 106 0.69 -5.73 -16.15
C GLU A 106 1.80 -5.58 -15.10
N LYS A 107 2.51 -6.68 -14.84
CA LYS A 107 3.54 -6.77 -13.81
C LYS A 107 4.67 -7.73 -14.17
N THR A 108 5.84 -7.48 -13.61
CA THR A 108 7.02 -8.34 -13.69
C THR A 108 7.46 -8.77 -12.29
N GLU A 109 7.66 -10.08 -12.10
CA GLU A 109 8.06 -10.68 -10.82
C GLU A 109 9.54 -11.05 -10.81
N TYR A 110 10.24 -10.73 -9.72
CA TYR A 110 11.67 -10.95 -9.57
C TYR A 110 11.97 -11.75 -8.29
N ASP A 111 12.42 -12.99 -8.45
CA ASP A 111 12.94 -13.80 -7.34
C ASP A 111 14.14 -13.13 -6.67
N ILE A 112 14.15 -13.07 -5.34
CA ILE A 112 15.27 -12.56 -4.54
C ILE A 112 16.05 -13.75 -3.98
N PRO A 113 17.33 -13.95 -4.36
CA PRO A 113 18.08 -15.11 -3.91
C PRO A 113 18.45 -14.98 -2.43
N SER A 114 18.50 -16.11 -1.71
CA SER A 114 18.85 -16.15 -0.28
C SER A 114 20.33 -15.84 0.02
N SER A 115 21.13 -15.56 -1.00
CA SER A 115 22.55 -15.22 -0.90
C SER A 115 23.07 -14.54 -2.16
N PHE A 116 24.16 -13.80 -2.04
CA PHE A 116 24.87 -13.17 -3.15
C PHE A 116 26.39 -13.31 -2.99
N VAL A 117 27.15 -13.06 -4.06
CA VAL A 117 28.61 -13.00 -3.99
C VAL A 117 29.03 -11.56 -3.73
N ASN A 118 29.73 -11.32 -2.63
CA ASN A 118 30.25 -9.99 -2.33
C ASN A 118 31.36 -9.63 -3.35
N PRO A 119 31.23 -8.54 -4.12
CA PRO A 119 32.14 -8.23 -5.23
C PRO A 119 33.55 -7.80 -4.75
N GLU A 120 33.69 -7.27 -3.54
CA GLU A 120 35.00 -6.89 -2.99
C GLU A 120 35.80 -8.09 -2.48
N THR A 121 35.12 -9.10 -1.91
CA THR A 121 35.78 -10.23 -1.22
C THR A 121 35.70 -11.56 -1.96
N GLY A 122 34.79 -11.68 -2.93
CA GLY A 122 34.48 -12.93 -3.63
C GLY A 122 33.73 -13.98 -2.80
N ASN A 123 33.41 -13.68 -1.54
CA ASN A 123 32.73 -14.62 -0.65
C ASN A 123 31.22 -14.64 -0.90
N THR A 124 30.61 -15.82 -0.81
CA THR A 124 29.16 -15.95 -0.72
C THR A 124 28.67 -15.44 0.63
N VAL A 125 27.73 -14.50 0.61
CA VAL A 125 27.10 -13.89 1.77
C VAL A 125 25.63 -14.29 1.79
N SER A 126 25.16 -14.84 2.92
CA SER A 126 23.74 -15.10 3.11
C SER A 126 22.96 -13.79 3.28
N TYR A 127 21.87 -13.65 2.53
CA TYR A 127 20.88 -12.61 2.77
C TYR A 127 20.02 -13.01 3.98
N LYS A 128 19.77 -12.05 4.87
CA LYS A 128 19.06 -12.26 6.15
C LYS A 128 17.85 -11.33 6.30
N GLY A 129 17.35 -10.79 5.20
CA GLY A 129 16.17 -9.92 5.23
C GLY A 129 16.41 -8.46 5.58
N GLY A 130 17.66 -7.99 5.45
CA GLY A 130 18.01 -6.60 5.72
C GLY A 130 17.20 -5.64 4.87
N LYS A 131 16.50 -4.71 5.52
CA LYS A 131 15.82 -3.55 4.94
C LYS A 131 16.43 -2.32 5.64
N THR A 132 17.30 -1.60 4.95
CA THR A 132 18.01 -0.47 5.56
C THR A 132 17.29 0.85 5.28
N LEU A 133 17.91 1.98 5.62
CA LEU A 133 17.31 3.30 5.52
C LEU A 133 18.14 4.17 4.56
N GLU A 134 17.46 4.95 3.73
CA GLU A 134 18.04 6.05 2.93
C GLU A 134 17.39 7.36 3.38
N ARG A 135 18.14 8.47 3.38
CA ARG A 135 17.61 9.75 3.89
C ARG A 135 17.01 10.55 2.75
N SER A 136 15.74 10.95 2.86
CA SER A 136 15.06 11.82 1.88
C SER A 136 15.90 13.06 1.51
N SER A 137 16.57 13.67 2.50
CA SER A 137 17.49 14.81 2.32
C SER A 137 18.66 14.59 1.34
N LYS A 138 18.90 13.37 0.88
CA LYS A 138 19.94 13.02 -0.12
C LYS A 138 19.40 12.88 -1.53
N ILE A 139 18.09 12.82 -1.69
CA ILE A 139 17.39 12.58 -2.94
C ILE A 139 16.78 13.91 -3.39
N THR A 140 17.58 14.72 -4.07
CA THR A 140 17.18 16.08 -4.50
C THR A 140 17.43 16.30 -6.00
N TYR A 141 17.39 15.22 -6.79
CA TYR A 141 17.82 15.22 -8.19
C TYR A 141 16.86 14.44 -9.07
N GLY A 142 16.70 14.92 -10.31
CA GLY A 142 15.86 14.27 -11.32
C GLY A 142 14.45 13.96 -10.83
N ASP A 143 13.85 12.94 -11.42
CA ASP A 143 12.49 12.51 -11.08
C ASP A 143 12.42 11.90 -9.67
N SER A 144 13.51 11.31 -9.17
CA SER A 144 13.62 10.85 -7.77
C SER A 144 13.39 12.00 -6.79
N GLY A 145 13.97 13.17 -7.06
CA GLY A 145 13.78 14.37 -6.26
C GLY A 145 12.34 14.87 -6.30
N VAL A 146 11.70 14.84 -7.49
CA VAL A 146 10.30 15.24 -7.65
C VAL A 146 9.38 14.31 -6.85
N ILE A 147 9.55 12.99 -6.99
CA ILE A 147 8.79 12.00 -6.22
C ILE A 147 9.02 12.16 -4.71
N ASN A 148 10.27 12.39 -4.30
CA ASN A 148 10.61 12.61 -2.90
C ASN A 148 10.00 13.92 -2.33
N ASP A 149 9.88 14.98 -3.14
CA ASP A 149 9.27 16.26 -2.73
C ASP A 149 7.74 16.19 -2.64
N LEU A 150 7.10 15.25 -3.35
CA LEU A 150 5.66 14.99 -3.28
C LEU A 150 5.28 14.08 -2.09
N ALA A 151 6.22 13.29 -1.59
CA ALA A 151 5.99 12.34 -0.50
C ALA A 151 5.99 13.03 0.88
N GLU A 152 5.22 12.45 1.81
CA GLU A 152 5.16 12.91 3.20
C GLU A 152 5.54 11.76 4.14
N PRO A 153 6.24 12.04 5.27
CA PRO A 153 6.56 11.01 6.24
C PRO A 153 5.32 10.54 7.01
N ASP A 154 5.22 9.23 7.23
CA ASP A 154 4.24 8.67 8.15
C ASP A 154 4.60 8.93 9.63
N GLN A 155 3.78 8.43 10.56
CA GLN A 155 3.96 8.65 11.99
C GLN A 155 5.27 8.10 12.57
N ASP A 156 5.90 7.13 11.90
CA ASP A 156 7.22 6.60 12.29
C ASP A 156 8.35 7.18 11.42
N GLY A 157 8.07 8.15 10.54
CA GLY A 157 9.00 8.88 9.69
C GLY A 157 9.42 8.21 8.39
N PHE A 158 8.64 7.25 7.88
CA PHE A 158 8.87 6.64 6.56
C PHE A 158 8.17 7.47 5.49
N MET A 159 8.88 7.85 4.42
CA MET A 159 8.29 8.63 3.33
C MET A 159 7.26 7.79 2.56
N MET A 160 6.09 8.36 2.32
CA MET A 160 4.98 7.72 1.60
C MET A 160 4.37 8.64 0.54
N LEU A 161 3.92 8.03 -0.55
CA LEU A 161 3.10 8.63 -1.60
C LEU A 161 2.12 7.56 -2.09
N ASP A 162 0.87 7.90 -2.36
CA ASP A 162 -0.19 6.96 -2.81
C ASP A 162 -0.35 5.70 -1.94
N ASP A 163 -0.31 5.84 -0.61
CA ASP A 163 -0.35 4.70 0.34
C ASP A 163 0.78 3.66 0.13
N ARG A 164 1.90 4.09 -0.47
CA ARG A 164 3.08 3.26 -0.76
C ARG A 164 4.32 3.85 -0.13
N TYR A 165 5.16 3.00 0.45
CA TYR A 165 6.45 3.42 1.00
C TYR A 165 7.46 3.69 -0.11
N LEU A 166 8.12 4.85 -0.07
CA LEU A 166 9.24 5.12 -0.96
C LEU A 166 10.44 4.26 -0.57
N VAL A 167 10.99 3.54 -1.55
CA VAL A 167 12.17 2.69 -1.38
C VAL A 167 13.19 2.91 -2.48
N ALA A 168 14.45 2.66 -2.14
CA ALA A 168 15.52 2.53 -3.11
C ALA A 168 15.84 1.06 -3.41
N VAL A 169 15.81 0.68 -4.68
CA VAL A 169 16.17 -0.66 -5.17
C VAL A 169 17.26 -0.57 -6.24
N GLY A 170 17.92 -1.69 -6.53
CA GLY A 170 18.99 -1.75 -7.52
C GLY A 170 18.48 -1.84 -8.96
N SER A 171 19.36 -1.59 -9.92
CA SER A 171 19.02 -1.50 -11.35
C SER A 171 18.52 -2.82 -11.96
N ARG A 172 18.63 -3.95 -11.26
CA ARG A 172 18.07 -5.25 -11.68
C ARG A 172 16.59 -5.17 -12.07
N PHE A 173 15.83 -4.35 -11.37
CA PHE A 173 14.38 -4.30 -11.45
C PHE A 173 13.86 -3.36 -12.53
N ASN A 174 14.74 -2.67 -13.27
CA ASN A 174 14.39 -1.76 -14.37
C ASN A 174 13.29 -0.72 -14.03
N THR A 175 13.19 -0.34 -12.76
CA THR A 175 12.19 0.63 -12.28
C THR A 175 12.64 2.07 -12.53
N VAL A 176 11.67 2.96 -12.78
CA VAL A 176 11.85 4.42 -12.79
C VAL A 176 11.27 5.06 -11.53
N PRO A 177 11.70 6.27 -11.12
CA PRO A 177 11.07 6.97 -10.00
C PRO A 177 9.55 7.11 -10.19
N GLY A 178 8.78 6.81 -9.16
CA GLY A 178 7.32 6.79 -9.19
C GLY A 178 6.70 5.44 -9.54
N GLN A 179 7.48 4.49 -10.07
CA GLN A 179 6.97 3.15 -10.41
C GLN A 179 6.47 2.41 -9.16
N TYR A 180 5.30 1.80 -9.25
CA TYR A 180 4.79 0.97 -8.18
C TYR A 180 5.52 -0.37 -8.14
N LEU A 181 5.87 -0.81 -6.94
CA LEU A 181 6.45 -2.12 -6.70
C LEU A 181 6.06 -2.64 -5.33
N ASP A 182 6.04 -3.95 -5.14
CA ASP A 182 5.80 -4.56 -3.84
C ASP A 182 6.98 -5.44 -3.42
N LEU A 183 7.29 -5.40 -2.12
CA LEU A 183 8.23 -6.33 -1.51
C LEU A 183 7.43 -7.48 -0.88
N VAL A 184 7.57 -8.69 -1.42
CA VAL A 184 6.94 -9.89 -0.87
C VAL A 184 7.92 -10.58 0.07
N LEU A 185 7.51 -10.73 1.32
CA LEU A 185 8.32 -11.35 2.36
C LEU A 185 8.10 -12.87 2.43
N GLU A 186 9.11 -13.60 2.89
CA GLU A 186 9.06 -15.07 3.07
C GLU A 186 7.86 -15.54 3.92
N ASN A 187 7.42 -14.72 4.87
CA ASN A 187 6.26 -14.98 5.71
C ASN A 187 4.90 -14.61 5.06
N GLY A 188 4.89 -14.26 3.78
CA GLY A 188 3.69 -13.91 3.00
C GLY A 188 3.21 -12.47 3.15
N VAL A 189 3.90 -11.64 3.94
CA VAL A 189 3.57 -10.22 4.08
C VAL A 189 4.00 -9.49 2.80
N VAL A 190 3.11 -8.66 2.28
CA VAL A 190 3.39 -7.76 1.15
C VAL A 190 3.54 -6.35 1.69
N ILE A 191 4.67 -5.71 1.38
CA ILE A 191 4.88 -4.29 1.65
C ILE A 191 4.70 -3.52 0.35
N LYS A 192 3.64 -2.70 0.29
CA LYS A 192 3.38 -1.84 -0.86
C LYS A 192 4.40 -0.71 -0.92
N CYS A 193 5.08 -0.59 -2.04
CA CYS A 193 6.16 0.36 -2.22
C CYS A 193 6.03 1.14 -3.53
N MET A 194 6.85 2.17 -3.62
CA MET A 194 7.08 2.98 -4.81
C MET A 194 8.59 3.16 -4.95
N MET A 195 9.08 3.08 -6.18
CA MET A 195 10.47 3.40 -6.48
C MET A 195 10.72 4.89 -6.22
N GLY A 196 11.51 5.20 -5.20
CA GLY A 196 11.87 6.57 -4.85
C GLY A 196 13.30 6.95 -5.21
N ASP A 197 14.25 5.99 -5.25
CA ASP A 197 15.63 6.26 -5.66
C ASP A 197 16.36 5.01 -6.18
N ALA A 198 17.37 5.20 -7.02
CA ALA A 198 18.17 4.08 -7.55
C ALA A 198 19.42 3.85 -6.71
N LYS A 199 19.63 2.61 -6.25
CA LYS A 199 20.93 2.21 -5.70
C LYS A 199 21.99 2.29 -6.79
N ALA A 200 23.16 2.82 -6.44
CA ALA A 200 24.29 2.86 -7.36
C ALA A 200 24.85 1.45 -7.60
N ASP A 201 25.01 1.07 -8.86
CA ASP A 201 25.55 -0.24 -9.27
C ASP A 201 26.94 -0.53 -8.66
N VAL A 202 27.74 0.51 -8.42
CA VAL A 202 29.07 0.38 -7.80
C VAL A 202 29.02 -0.11 -6.34
N ASP A 203 27.86 0.04 -5.68
CA ASP A 203 27.61 -0.35 -4.30
C ASP A 203 26.81 -1.65 -4.18
N THR A 204 26.39 -2.24 -5.30
CA THR A 204 25.61 -3.48 -5.34
C THR A 204 26.43 -4.70 -5.75
N ASP A 205 25.87 -5.89 -5.54
CA ASP A 205 26.42 -7.14 -6.05
C ASP A 205 26.37 -7.19 -7.58
N SER A 206 26.98 -8.21 -8.20
CA SER A 206 27.07 -8.32 -9.66
C SER A 206 25.72 -8.44 -10.39
N THR A 207 24.64 -8.71 -9.65
CA THR A 207 23.27 -8.75 -10.20
C THR A 207 22.51 -7.45 -9.98
N ASN A 208 23.11 -6.46 -9.32
CA ASN A 208 22.47 -5.22 -8.89
C ASN A 208 21.19 -5.45 -8.05
N THR A 209 21.19 -6.50 -7.22
CA THR A 209 20.07 -6.82 -6.30
C THR A 209 20.35 -6.30 -4.89
N PHE A 210 21.55 -6.53 -4.37
CA PHE A 210 21.89 -6.27 -2.98
C PHE A 210 23.00 -5.24 -2.85
N THR A 211 22.85 -4.27 -1.95
CA THR A 211 23.99 -3.47 -1.49
C THR A 211 24.95 -4.38 -0.72
N TYR A 212 26.17 -4.60 -1.21
CA TYR A 212 27.04 -5.66 -0.68
C TYR A 212 27.60 -5.36 0.72
N ARG A 213 27.61 -4.09 1.13
CA ARG A 213 28.06 -3.65 2.46
C ARG A 213 26.98 -3.85 3.53
N SER A 214 25.76 -3.42 3.26
CA SER A 214 24.61 -3.49 4.19
C SER A 214 23.80 -4.79 4.09
N ARG A 215 23.98 -5.56 2.99
CA ARG A 215 23.29 -6.83 2.74
C ARG A 215 21.77 -6.68 2.66
N CYS A 216 21.30 -5.57 2.12
CA CYS A 216 19.90 -5.28 1.87
C CYS A 216 19.60 -5.32 0.37
N CYS A 217 18.36 -5.67 0.01
CA CYS A 217 17.84 -5.51 -1.36
C CYS A 217 17.00 -4.24 -1.53
N SER A 218 16.56 -3.64 -0.42
CA SER A 218 15.79 -2.40 -0.39
C SER A 218 16.27 -1.48 0.74
N GLU A 219 16.22 -0.17 0.49
CA GLU A 219 16.41 0.88 1.50
C GLU A 219 15.13 1.71 1.58
N PHE A 220 14.52 1.80 2.74
CA PHE A 220 13.35 2.64 2.95
C PHE A 220 13.78 4.09 3.06
N ILE A 221 13.12 4.96 2.30
CA ILE A 221 13.39 6.39 2.35
C ILE A 221 12.69 6.96 3.58
N ILE A 222 13.44 7.66 4.43
CA ILE A 222 12.95 8.21 5.69
C ILE A 222 13.18 9.72 5.77
N ASP A 223 12.31 10.39 6.50
CA ASP A 223 12.61 11.72 7.02
C ASP A 223 13.40 11.59 8.33
N LYS A 224 14.61 12.16 8.34
CA LYS A 224 15.51 12.11 9.50
C LYS A 224 14.92 12.80 10.73
N HIS A 225 14.02 13.76 10.56
CA HIS A 225 13.50 14.56 11.66
C HIS A 225 12.35 13.88 12.42
N THR A 226 11.58 13.04 11.75
CA THR A 226 10.41 12.34 12.29
C THR A 226 10.63 10.85 12.52
N ILE A 227 11.66 10.24 11.90
CA ILE A 227 11.96 8.80 12.05
C ILE A 227 12.03 8.35 13.51
N ARG A 228 11.33 7.26 13.82
CA ARG A 228 11.35 6.65 15.14
C ARG A 228 12.79 6.27 15.54
N SER A 229 13.22 6.68 16.73
CA SER A 229 14.63 6.66 17.11
C SER A 229 15.25 5.26 17.15
N ASP A 230 14.52 4.24 17.61
CA ASP A 230 14.98 2.85 17.66
C ASP A 230 15.24 2.27 16.27
N ILE A 231 14.43 2.67 15.27
CA ILE A 231 14.61 2.28 13.87
C ILE A 231 15.85 2.96 13.31
N TYR A 232 15.98 4.28 13.51
CA TYR A 232 17.10 5.06 12.99
C TYR A 232 18.45 4.64 13.57
N GLU A 233 18.54 4.42 14.88
CA GLU A 233 19.76 4.01 15.56
C GLU A 233 20.24 2.62 15.12
N ARG A 234 19.31 1.72 14.78
CA ARG A 234 19.62 0.36 14.32
C ARG A 234 19.75 0.24 12.81
N GLY A 235 19.29 1.24 12.06
CA GLY A 235 19.31 1.26 10.59
C GLY A 235 18.51 0.11 9.96
N ASN A 236 17.40 -0.29 10.59
CA ASN A 236 16.63 -1.48 10.16
C ASN A 236 15.13 -1.18 10.13
N ALA A 237 14.56 -1.07 8.93
CA ALA A 237 13.15 -0.80 8.69
C ALA A 237 12.23 -1.94 9.20
N SER A 238 12.72 -3.17 9.32
CA SER A 238 11.96 -4.31 9.83
C SER A 238 11.46 -4.11 11.27
N LEU A 239 11.96 -3.10 11.99
CA LEU A 239 11.52 -2.75 13.34
C LEU A 239 10.21 -1.95 13.36
N LYS A 240 9.75 -1.43 12.22
CA LYS A 240 8.46 -0.72 12.14
C LYS A 240 7.32 -1.63 12.58
N TYR A 241 7.26 -2.83 11.99
CA TYR A 241 6.28 -3.87 12.32
C TYR A 241 6.97 -5.22 12.52
N PRO A 242 6.62 -6.01 13.56
CA PRO A 242 7.19 -7.35 13.75
C PRO A 242 7.02 -8.27 12.53
N SER A 243 5.96 -8.08 11.75
CA SER A 243 5.69 -8.83 10.51
C SER A 243 6.69 -8.52 9.40
N TRP A 244 7.43 -7.41 9.47
CA TRP A 244 8.47 -7.06 8.50
C TRP A 244 9.81 -7.72 8.80
N ASP A 245 9.98 -8.38 9.95
CA ASP A 245 11.18 -9.14 10.30
C ASP A 245 11.22 -10.51 9.60
N SER A 246 11.20 -10.45 8.27
CA SER A 246 11.23 -11.59 7.36
C SER A 246 11.99 -11.19 6.08
N PRO A 247 12.75 -12.11 5.45
CA PRO A 247 13.42 -11.81 4.20
C PRO A 247 12.46 -11.43 3.07
N VAL A 248 12.87 -10.51 2.19
CA VAL A 248 12.20 -10.31 0.90
C VAL A 248 12.57 -11.49 0.00
N VAL A 249 11.58 -12.19 -0.54
CA VAL A 249 11.77 -13.35 -1.42
C VAL A 249 11.39 -13.04 -2.86
N GLU A 250 10.59 -12.00 -3.08
CA GLU A 250 10.16 -11.56 -4.40
C GLU A 250 9.95 -10.05 -4.38
N ILE A 251 10.25 -9.41 -5.51
CA ILE A 251 9.85 -8.04 -5.81
C ILE A 251 8.95 -8.07 -7.04
N ILE A 252 7.76 -7.49 -6.91
CA ILE A 252 6.80 -7.35 -8.01
C ILE A 252 6.87 -5.91 -8.48
N VAL A 253 7.15 -5.68 -9.75
CA VAL A 253 7.12 -4.35 -10.37
C VAL A 253 5.89 -4.28 -11.25
N TYR A 254 5.04 -3.28 -11.04
CA TYR A 254 3.87 -3.03 -11.87
C TYR A 254 4.24 -2.07 -12.98
N ASP A 255 3.54 -2.14 -14.11
CA ASP A 255 3.67 -1.14 -15.19
C ASP A 255 3.02 0.20 -14.82
N ASP A 256 2.21 0.21 -13.76
CA ASP A 256 1.61 1.40 -13.15
C ASP A 256 2.61 2.22 -12.32
N TYR A 257 2.47 3.55 -12.40
CA TYR A 257 3.37 4.51 -11.76
C TYR A 257 2.63 5.79 -11.37
N HIS A 258 3.15 6.48 -10.36
CA HIS A 258 2.66 7.81 -10.02
C HIS A 258 2.90 8.78 -11.19
N CYS A 259 1.82 9.25 -11.82
CA CYS A 259 1.89 10.26 -12.86
C CYS A 259 2.39 11.59 -12.28
N ILE A 260 3.61 11.99 -12.66
CA ILE A 260 4.10 13.34 -12.37
C ILE A 260 3.44 14.28 -13.38
N ASP A 261 2.32 14.90 -12.98
CA ASP A 261 1.73 15.98 -13.76
C ASP A 261 2.74 17.13 -13.83
N THR A 262 3.32 17.33 -15.00
CA THR A 262 4.26 18.42 -15.22
C THR A 262 3.46 19.72 -15.24
N ILE A 263 3.60 20.54 -14.19
CA ILE A 263 3.02 21.89 -14.12
C ILE A 263 3.72 22.83 -15.11
#